data_AF-A0A852TKU7-F1
#
_entry.id   AF-A0A852TKU7-F1
#
_cell.length_a   1.000
_cell.length_b   1.000
_cell.length_c   1.000
_cell.angle_alpha   90.00
_cell.angle_beta   90.00
_cell.angle_gamma   90.00
#
_symmetry.space_group_name_H-M   'P 1'
#
loop_
_entity.id
_entity.type
_entity.pdbx_description
1 polymer ?
#
loop_
_entity_poly.entity_id
_entity_poly.type
_entity_poly.pdbx_seq_one_letter_code
_entity_poly.pdbx_strand_id
1 'polypeptide(L)' 'MKLTQREQEKLMIVVADDLAKRRKDRGLKLNYPEAIALITYEIMEGLEMVKPWRS' A
#
# COMPACT_ATOMS: atom_id res chain seq x y z
N MET A 1 -7.28 15.56 -12.00
CA MET A 1 -7.66 15.34 -10.58
C MET A 1 -6.91 16.34 -9.71
N LYS A 2 -7.56 16.94 -8.71
CA LYS A 2 -6.88 17.72 -7.66
C LYS A 2 -6.82 16.85 -6.41
N LEU A 3 -5.75 16.06 -6.31
CA LEU A 3 -5.55 15.16 -5.18
C LEU A 3 -5.11 15.97 -3.96
N THR A 4 -5.74 15.70 -2.82
CA THR A 4 -5.24 16.15 -1.52
C THR A 4 -3.90 15.50 -1.23
N GLN A 5 -3.08 16.14 -0.39
CA GLN A 5 -1.79 15.59 0.03
C GLN A 5 -1.94 14.16 0.60
N ARG A 6 -2.99 13.93 1.39
CA ARG A 6 -3.31 12.62 1.96
C ARG A 6 -3.60 11.55 0.90
N GLU A 7 -4.32 11.90 -0.17
CA GLU A 7 -4.58 10.97 -1.26
C GLU A 7 -3.31 10.65 -2.06
N GLN A 8 -2.40 11.62 -2.22
CA GLN A 8 -1.10 11.39 -2.85
C GLN A 8 -0.24 10.45 -2.00
N GLU A 9 -0.21 10.64 -0.68
CA GLU A 9 0.50 9.74 0.25
C GLU A 9 -0.05 8.31 0.20
N LYS A 10 -1.38 8.14 0.16
CA LYS A 10 -2.00 6.83 -0.04
C LYS A 10 -1.57 6.19 -1.37
N LEU A 11 -1.61 6.95 -2.47
CA LEU A 11 -1.22 6.43 -3.78
C LEU A 11 0.25 6.01 -3.81
N MET A 12 1.14 6.71 -3.11
CA MET A 12 2.54 6.28 -2.99
C MET A 12 2.66 4.90 -2.34
N ILE A 13 1.86 4.62 -1.30
CA ILE A 13 1.85 3.30 -0.63
C ILE A 13 1.37 2.22 -1.60
N VAL A 14 0.30 2.48 -2.35
CA VAL A 14 -0.24 1.55 -3.37
C VAL A 14 0.81 1.20 -4.42
N VAL A 15 1.52 2.21 -4.93
CA VAL A 15 2.56 2.02 -5.94
C VAL A 15 3.76 1.25 -5.37
N ALA A 16 4.14 1.53 -4.12
CA ALA A 16 5.22 0.82 -3.45
C ALA A 16 4.88 -0.67 -3.20
N ASP A 17 3.63 -0.97 -2.83
CA ASP A 17 3.13 -2.34 -2.69
C ASP A 17 3.17 -3.10 -4.03
N ASP A 18 2.65 -2.51 -5.11
CA ASP A 18 2.67 -3.13 -6.45
C ASP A 18 4.11 -3.41 -6.92
N LEU A 19 5.03 -2.46 -6.69
CA LEU A 19 6.45 -2.68 -7.00
C LEU A 19 7.03 -3.83 -6.18
N ALA A 20 6.73 -3.89 -4.88
CA ALA A 20 7.19 -4.95 -3.99
C ALA A 20 6.64 -6.32 -4.43
N LYS A 21 5.36 -6.43 -4.77
CA LYS A 21 4.72 -7.67 -5.28
C LYS A 21 5.41 -8.15 -6.55
N ARG A 22 5.58 -7.28 -7.55
CA ARG A 22 6.28 -7.64 -8.81
C ARG A 22 7.73 -8.06 -8.59
N ARG A 23 8.42 -7.49 -7.60
CA ARG A 23 9.79 -7.91 -7.24
C ARG A 23 9.79 -9.29 -6.57
N LYS A 24 8.86 -9.52 -5.65
CA LYS A 24 8.66 -10.81 -4.99
C LYS A 24 8.37 -11.92 -6.01
N ASP A 25 7.51 -11.65 -7.00
CA ASP A 25 7.13 -12.61 -8.04
C ASP A 25 8.29 -13.00 -8.95
N ARG A 26 9.28 -12.10 -9.11
CA ARG A 26 10.56 -12.42 -9.78
C ARG A 26 11.53 -13.23 -8.91
N GLY A 27 11.13 -13.63 -7.71
CA GLY A 27 11.94 -14.40 -6.76
C GLY A 27 12.97 -13.54 -6.00
N LEU A 28 12.85 -12.21 -6.04
CA LEU A 28 13.75 -11.33 -5.30
C LEU A 28 13.34 -11.26 -3.82
N LYS A 29 14.33 -11.29 -2.94
CA LYS A 29 14.11 -10.95 -1.53
C LYS A 29 13.75 -9.47 -1.42
N LEU A 30 12.71 -9.20 -0.66
CA LEU A 30 12.26 -7.84 -0.42
C LEU A 30 13.23 -7.12 0.51
N ASN A 31 13.48 -5.85 0.20
CA ASN A 31 14.18 -4.97 1.12
C ASN A 31 13.22 -4.42 2.19
N TYR A 32 13.77 -3.70 3.17
CA TYR A 32 13.00 -3.12 4.27
C TYR A 32 11.80 -2.26 3.81
N PRO A 33 11.95 -1.26 2.92
CA PRO A 33 10.82 -0.44 2.50
C PRO A 33 9.77 -1.23 1.69
N GLU A 34 10.18 -2.23 0.90
CA GLU A 34 9.25 -3.11 0.18
C GLU A 34 8.42 -3.97 1.14
N ALA A 35 9.04 -4.52 2.18
CA ALA A 35 8.33 -5.29 3.20
C ALA A 35 7.34 -4.41 3.97
N ILE A 36 7.74 -3.18 4.33
CA ILE A 36 6.83 -2.22 4.97
C ILE A 36 5.67 -1.85 4.05
N ALA A 37 5.93 -1.58 2.77
CA ALA A 37 4.88 -1.21 1.82
C ALA A 37 3.81 -2.30 1.71
N LEU A 38 4.22 -3.57 1.59
CA LEU A 38 3.30 -4.71 1.60
C LEU A 38 2.45 -4.75 2.86
N ILE A 39 3.08 -4.75 4.04
CA ILE A 39 2.35 -4.84 5.31
C ILE A 39 1.39 -3.66 5.47
N THR A 40 1.85 -2.46 5.13
CA THR A 40 1.06 -1.23 5.25
C THR A 40 -0.16 -1.28 4.34
N TYR A 41 0.01 -1.72 3.10
CA TYR A 41 -1.08 -1.83 2.14
C TYR A 41 -2.12 -2.87 2.59
N GLU A 42 -1.70 -4.06 3.02
CA GLU A 42 -2.60 -5.09 3.54
C GLU A 42 -3.40 -4.61 4.78
N ILE A 43 -2.78 -3.83 5.67
CA ILE A 43 -3.48 -3.21 6.81
C ILE A 43 -4.48 -2.15 6.32
N MET A 44 -4.10 -1.33 5.33
CA MET A 44 -4.99 -0.29 4.79
C MET A 44 -6.22 -0.91 4.12
N GLU A 45 -6.05 -1.94 3.30
CA GLU A 45 -7.15 -2.68 2.67
C GLU A 45 -8.01 -3.40 3.72
N GLY A 46 -7.38 -4.03 4.72
CA GLY A 46 -8.10 -4.64 5.84
C GLY A 46 -8.92 -3.62 6.64
N LEU A 47 -8.39 -2.41 6.85
CA LEU A 47 -9.12 -1.32 7.48
C LEU A 47 -10.24 -0.78 6.57
N GLU A 48 -10.04 -0.71 5.25
CA GLU A 48 -11.09 -0.31 4.30
C GLU A 48 -12.22 -1.36 4.24
N MET A 49 -11.91 -2.66 4.38
CA MET A 49 -12.90 -3.73 4.51
C MET A 49 -13.69 -3.65 5.82
N VAL A 50 -13.07 -3.20 6.92
CA VAL A 50 -13.68 -3.11 8.26
C VAL A 50 -14.48 -1.81 8.47
N LYS A 51 -14.40 -0.83 7.56
CA LYS A 51 -15.15 0.43 7.71
C LYS A 51 -16.48 0.49 6.96
N PRO A 52 -17.61 0.51 7.70
CA PRO A 52 -18.67 1.47 7.49
C PRO A 52 -18.56 2.56 8.58
N TRP A 53 -17.40 3.19 8.77
CA TRP A 53 -17.30 4.35 9.65
C TRP A 53 -17.70 5.61 8.89
N ARG A 54 -18.99 5.68 8.56
CA ARG A 54 -19.72 6.94 8.43
C ARG A 54 -20.45 7.16 9.76
N SER A 55 -19.92 8.08 10.55
CA SER A 55 -20.68 8.92 11.47
C SER A 55 -20.74 10.31 10.86
#